data_AF-A0AAN6UDM9-F1
#
_entry.id   AF-A0AAN6UDM9-F1
#
_cell.length_a   1.000
_cell.length_b   1.000
_cell.length_c   1.000
_cell.angle_alpha   90.00
_cell.angle_beta   90.00
_cell.angle_gamma   90.00
#
_symmetry.space_group_name_H-M   'P 1'
#
loop_
_entity.id
_entity.type
_entity.pdbx_description
1 polymer ?
#
loop_
_entity_poly.entity_id
_entity_poly.type
_entity_poly.pdbx_seq_one_letter_code
_entity_poly.pdbx_strand_id
1 'polypeptide(L)'
;MPPSSPPAKPGSSPPAAPLPLPTQMQEEPATAAGASSPVEEDIPMADVDEIQPFVAAKPATEAPTAQAEADADIVEDIEMVKKPEIRLEDIFDGMDSDDDDFPSSSHPLGAQAPPSQGESNPTATSSELLRTFYQRFFPWRYMFQWLNHSPTPTNDFKHREFCLWLPNDAVLRYQSYATSDLFRKDVLRLMPTRIEIGPVYTADPRDRKVFRNSTAFRPFAKELCFDIDLTDYDDIRTCCDKANICRKCWKFMTMAIRVLDLALREDFGFQHILWVFSGRRGVHAWVCDKKARELDDQMRKAITGYLDVVSGGKQSGKRVNLRRPLHPHLSRSLDILKAHFQQDVLEIQDPWNTPDKVDYLLQLIPDPELRGALQKKWDAAPGRASTAKWDDIDALAPTHASKTLDPKDLLDAKQDIVLEHTYPRLDAAVSQKLNHLLKSPFVVHPGTGNICVPIDLAHLEAFDPRNVPTLQTLVDDIDVWAGEAAAAAAAAAAAADHDSPEAKHVQDWEKTSLKPYIEYFRSFVTGLMKDEREIKREAEVAVKRERGREDGNGEEGGDNEGGVESLEF
;
A
#
# COMPACT_ATOMS: atom_id res chain seq x y z
N MET A 1 45.52 75.52 -5.51
CA MET A 1 46.40 75.60 -4.33
C MET A 1 46.29 74.30 -3.54
N PRO A 2 47.37 73.84 -2.87
CA PRO A 2 47.35 72.75 -1.85
C PRO A 2 46.78 73.30 -0.51
N PRO A 3 46.79 72.61 0.66
CA PRO A 3 47.39 71.31 1.07
C PRO A 3 46.29 70.28 1.50
N SER A 4 46.47 69.20 2.29
CA SER A 4 47.54 68.76 3.22
C SER A 4 47.60 67.23 3.41
N SER A 5 48.35 66.74 4.41
CA SER A 5 48.33 65.36 4.91
C SER A 5 48.43 65.34 6.47
N PRO A 6 48.92 64.29 7.19
CA PRO A 6 48.17 63.59 8.26
C PRO A 6 48.75 63.80 9.69
N PRO A 7 48.25 63.06 10.71
CA PRO A 7 49.07 62.06 11.42
C PRO A 7 48.23 60.87 11.99
N ALA A 8 48.72 59.84 12.73
CA ALA A 8 49.95 59.01 12.73
C ALA A 8 49.71 57.75 13.61
N LYS A 9 50.48 56.65 13.44
CA LYS A 9 50.52 55.44 14.33
C LYS A 9 51.50 55.65 15.51
N PRO A 10 51.45 54.91 16.65
CA PRO A 10 51.85 53.48 16.83
C PRO A 10 50.77 52.66 17.61
N GLY A 11 50.93 51.44 18.15
CA GLY A 11 51.96 50.36 18.15
C GLY A 11 51.45 49.20 19.06
N SER A 12 51.42 47.92 18.64
CA SER A 12 52.49 46.89 18.63
C SER A 12 52.81 46.17 19.96
N SER A 13 52.17 44.99 20.17
CA SER A 13 52.79 43.72 20.66
C SER A 13 53.23 43.55 22.15
N PRO A 14 53.47 42.31 22.67
CA PRO A 14 52.85 40.98 22.41
C PRO A 14 52.48 40.20 23.74
N PRO A 15 52.80 38.90 24.04
CA PRO A 15 51.80 37.98 24.63
C PRO A 15 52.15 37.34 26.01
N ALA A 16 51.21 36.61 26.63
CA ALA A 16 51.49 35.66 27.72
C ALA A 16 50.42 34.55 27.90
N ALA A 17 50.87 33.36 28.27
CA ALA A 17 50.15 32.21 28.84
C ALA A 17 51.13 31.50 29.83
N PRO A 18 50.83 30.37 30.52
CA PRO A 18 49.57 29.66 30.80
C PRO A 18 49.40 29.24 32.31
N LEU A 19 48.48 28.29 32.60
CA LEU A 19 48.38 27.38 33.78
C LEU A 19 47.75 27.92 35.10
N PRO A 20 47.28 27.05 36.04
CA PRO A 20 47.23 25.57 36.08
C PRO A 20 45.85 24.92 36.40
N LEU A 21 45.81 23.57 36.35
CA LEU A 21 44.76 22.64 36.86
C LEU A 21 44.69 22.58 38.40
N PRO A 22 43.65 21.91 38.96
CA PRO A 22 43.93 20.63 39.63
C PRO A 22 42.97 19.47 39.30
N THR A 23 43.36 18.26 39.71
CA THR A 23 42.86 16.93 39.28
C THR A 23 42.12 16.20 40.42
N GLN A 24 41.41 15.11 40.06
CA GLN A 24 40.98 13.91 40.84
C GLN A 24 39.49 13.90 41.28
N MET A 25 38.77 12.74 41.33
CA MET A 25 39.17 11.33 41.17
C MET A 25 38.03 10.41 40.65
N GLN A 26 38.46 9.25 40.15
CA GLN A 26 37.79 7.96 39.84
C GLN A 26 36.42 7.62 40.49
N GLU A 27 35.57 6.92 39.72
CA GLU A 27 35.07 5.57 40.06
C GLU A 27 34.43 4.87 38.82
N GLU A 28 34.72 3.58 38.62
CA GLU A 28 33.91 2.67 37.78
C GLU A 28 32.73 2.14 38.64
N PRO A 29 31.70 1.50 38.05
CA PRO A 29 31.76 0.04 38.11
C PRO A 29 31.14 -0.75 36.93
N ALA A 30 31.78 -1.91 36.69
CA ALA A 30 31.18 -3.23 36.47
C ALA A 30 30.05 -3.43 35.44
N THR A 31 30.38 -4.24 34.43
CA THR A 31 29.47 -5.11 33.69
C THR A 31 28.66 -6.03 34.61
N ALA A 32 27.35 -6.13 34.40
CA ALA A 32 26.52 -7.23 34.90
C ALA A 32 25.51 -7.67 33.83
N ALA A 33 25.43 -8.97 33.57
CA ALA A 33 24.42 -9.57 32.70
C ALA A 33 23.09 -9.70 33.46
N GLY A 34 21.97 -9.55 32.75
CA GLY A 34 20.63 -9.67 33.33
C GLY A 34 19.55 -9.54 32.27
N ALA A 35 19.27 -10.63 31.56
CA ALA A 35 18.07 -10.72 30.73
C ALA A 35 16.86 -10.98 31.65
N SER A 36 15.86 -10.10 31.59
CA SER A 36 14.55 -10.32 32.21
C SER A 36 13.47 -9.68 31.36
N SER A 37 12.76 -10.51 30.60
CA SER A 37 11.53 -10.12 29.89
C SER A 37 10.46 -9.72 30.91
N PRO A 38 9.68 -8.64 30.68
CA PRO A 38 8.39 -8.49 31.35
C PRO A 38 7.42 -9.51 30.77
N VAL A 39 6.68 -10.17 31.66
CA VAL A 39 5.65 -11.17 31.32
C VAL A 39 4.44 -10.46 30.71
N GLU A 40 3.88 -11.02 29.63
CA GLU A 40 2.57 -10.63 29.13
C GLU A 40 1.49 -11.17 30.10
N GLU A 41 0.65 -10.28 30.64
CA GLU A 41 -0.53 -10.69 31.39
C GLU A 41 -1.71 -10.88 30.42
N ASP A 42 -2.15 -12.13 30.27
CA ASP A 42 -3.33 -12.49 29.47
C ASP A 42 -4.59 -11.72 29.92
N ILE A 43 -5.20 -10.99 28.99
CA ILE A 43 -6.55 -10.41 29.19
C ILE A 43 -7.57 -11.37 28.55
N PRO A 44 -8.50 -11.96 29.32
CA PRO A 44 -9.41 -12.96 28.79
C PRO A 44 -10.46 -12.36 27.85
N MET A 45 -10.62 -12.98 26.68
CA MET A 45 -11.74 -12.74 25.76
C MET A 45 -13.07 -13.04 26.46
N ALA A 46 -13.99 -12.08 26.44
CA ALA A 46 -15.35 -12.27 26.96
C ALA A 46 -16.33 -12.56 25.81
N ASP A 47 -16.76 -13.82 25.70
CA ASP A 47 -17.95 -14.18 24.93
C ASP A 47 -19.21 -13.56 25.58
N VAL A 48 -19.99 -12.81 24.81
CA VAL A 48 -21.28 -12.27 25.25
C VAL A 48 -22.34 -12.52 24.17
N ASP A 49 -23.05 -13.63 24.31
CA ASP A 49 -24.31 -13.88 23.61
C ASP A 49 -25.22 -14.71 24.54
N GLU A 50 -26.14 -14.06 25.25
CA GLU A 50 -27.41 -14.69 25.63
C GLU A 50 -28.50 -13.64 25.93
N ILE A 51 -29.51 -13.57 25.07
CA ILE A 51 -30.82 -12.98 25.38
C ILE A 51 -31.87 -14.07 25.20
N GLN A 52 -32.32 -14.65 26.31
CA GLN A 52 -33.36 -15.68 26.33
C GLN A 52 -34.77 -15.07 26.15
N PRO A 53 -35.71 -15.87 25.60
CA PRO A 53 -37.11 -15.75 26.02
C PRO A 53 -37.73 -17.08 26.45
N PHE A 54 -38.10 -17.13 27.73
CA PHE A 54 -39.27 -17.80 28.34
C PHE A 54 -39.45 -19.34 28.28
N VAL A 55 -40.05 -19.86 29.36
CA VAL A 55 -40.08 -21.28 29.74
C VAL A 55 -41.40 -21.97 29.41
N ALA A 56 -41.35 -23.23 28.97
CA ALA A 56 -42.42 -24.23 29.10
C ALA A 56 -41.84 -25.62 29.46
N ALA A 57 -42.65 -26.53 30.00
CA ALA A 57 -42.19 -27.58 30.93
C ALA A 57 -41.84 -28.98 30.35
N LYS A 58 -41.10 -29.74 31.18
CA LYS A 58 -40.79 -31.20 31.22
C LYS A 58 -42.03 -32.14 31.04
N PRO A 59 -41.92 -33.49 30.92
CA PRO A 59 -40.80 -34.44 31.22
C PRO A 59 -40.37 -35.35 30.03
N ALA A 60 -39.23 -36.06 29.97
CA ALA A 60 -38.41 -36.92 30.87
C ALA A 60 -38.71 -38.44 30.78
N THR A 61 -37.64 -39.26 30.92
CA THR A 61 -37.41 -40.73 30.68
C THR A 61 -36.75 -41.06 29.32
N GLU A 62 -35.87 -42.06 29.15
CA GLU A 62 -35.08 -42.93 30.04
C GLU A 62 -33.87 -43.48 29.25
N ALA A 63 -32.77 -43.88 29.92
CA ALA A 63 -31.69 -44.69 29.31
C ALA A 63 -31.95 -46.20 29.60
N PRO A 64 -31.25 -47.17 28.97
CA PRO A 64 -29.93 -47.55 29.51
C PRO A 64 -28.89 -48.19 28.54
N THR A 65 -27.65 -48.26 29.04
CA THR A 65 -26.56 -49.26 28.84
C THR A 65 -26.59 -50.22 27.63
N ALA A 66 -25.55 -50.30 26.78
CA ALA A 66 -24.15 -50.70 27.01
C ALA A 66 -23.91 -52.20 27.29
N GLN A 67 -23.04 -52.84 26.49
CA GLN A 67 -21.97 -53.76 26.96
C GLN A 67 -21.00 -54.12 25.82
N ALA A 68 -19.82 -54.61 26.21
CA ALA A 68 -18.68 -54.96 25.36
C ALA A 68 -18.17 -56.37 25.70
N GLU A 69 -17.33 -56.94 24.83
CA GLU A 69 -16.28 -57.96 25.07
C GLU A 69 -15.74 -58.33 23.66
N ALA A 70 -14.46 -58.26 23.28
CA ALA A 70 -13.18 -58.65 23.91
C ALA A 70 -12.90 -60.15 23.83
N ASP A 71 -11.84 -60.52 23.09
CA ASP A 71 -11.05 -61.75 23.33
C ASP A 71 -9.64 -61.63 22.69
N ALA A 72 -8.68 -62.45 23.14
CA ALA A 72 -7.23 -62.21 22.99
C ALA A 72 -6.41 -63.39 22.40
N ASP A 73 -5.07 -63.32 22.56
CA ASP A 73 -3.99 -64.33 22.33
C ASP A 73 -3.15 -64.22 21.03
N ILE A 74 -1.84 -64.56 20.95
CA ILE A 74 -0.72 -64.75 21.92
C ILE A 74 0.66 -64.60 21.18
N VAL A 75 1.61 -63.93 21.83
CA VAL A 75 3.12 -63.95 21.82
C VAL A 75 3.94 -64.75 20.75
N GLU A 76 4.96 -64.12 20.12
CA GLU A 76 6.43 -64.44 20.21
C GLU A 76 7.35 -63.62 19.26
N ASP A 77 8.59 -63.32 19.71
CA ASP A 77 9.58 -62.42 19.08
C ASP A 77 10.60 -63.12 18.14
N ILE A 78 10.93 -62.51 16.99
CA ILE A 78 12.24 -62.68 16.29
C ILE A 78 12.67 -61.38 15.59
N GLU A 79 13.86 -60.85 15.92
CA GLU A 79 14.55 -59.82 15.11
C GLU A 79 15.38 -60.45 13.97
N MET A 80 15.30 -59.89 12.75
CA MET A 80 16.43 -59.23 12.06
C MET A 80 16.26 -59.09 10.53
N VAL A 81 16.14 -57.83 10.09
CA VAL A 81 16.74 -57.24 8.88
C VAL A 81 16.48 -57.91 7.50
N LYS A 82 15.54 -57.33 6.74
CA LYS A 82 15.79 -56.87 5.35
C LYS A 82 14.71 -55.88 4.86
N LYS A 83 15.18 -54.70 4.45
CA LYS A 83 14.65 -53.75 3.44
C LYS A 83 13.12 -53.79 3.15
N PRO A 84 12.31 -52.80 3.57
CA PRO A 84 10.93 -52.68 3.13
C PRO A 84 10.83 -52.01 1.74
N GLU A 85 9.79 -52.40 1.01
CA GLU A 85 9.28 -51.72 -0.18
C GLU A 85 8.56 -50.43 0.22
N ILE A 86 8.52 -49.46 -0.70
CA ILE A 86 7.82 -48.18 -0.50
C ILE A 86 6.30 -48.45 -0.48
N ARG A 87 5.64 -48.16 0.65
CA ARG A 87 4.17 -48.07 0.74
C ARG A 87 3.73 -46.61 0.68
N LEU A 88 2.52 -46.38 0.20
CA LEU A 88 2.08 -45.09 -0.35
C LEU A 88 1.49 -44.14 0.70
N GLU A 89 1.91 -44.30 1.96
CA GLU A 89 1.27 -43.70 3.14
C GLU A 89 2.16 -42.66 3.85
N ASP A 90 3.49 -42.73 3.71
CA ASP A 90 4.46 -41.85 4.41
C ASP A 90 4.82 -40.54 3.65
N ILE A 91 3.88 -39.97 2.88
CA ILE A 91 4.11 -38.73 2.08
C ILE A 91 3.30 -37.52 2.60
N PHE A 92 2.40 -37.71 3.56
CA PHE A 92 1.44 -36.66 3.99
C PHE A 92 1.45 -36.29 5.49
N ASP A 93 2.42 -36.75 6.28
CA ASP A 93 2.69 -36.20 7.62
C ASP A 93 3.81 -35.16 7.55
N GLY A 94 3.43 -33.89 7.37
CA GLY A 94 4.38 -32.77 7.26
C GLY A 94 3.78 -31.38 7.11
N MET A 95 2.48 -31.21 7.29
CA MET A 95 1.80 -29.90 7.32
C MET A 95 0.69 -29.92 8.36
N ASP A 96 1.03 -29.56 9.59
CA ASP A 96 0.07 -29.08 10.56
C ASP A 96 0.70 -27.92 11.36
N SER A 97 -0.14 -26.99 11.83
CA SER A 97 0.21 -25.87 12.72
C SER A 97 1.25 -24.82 12.24
N ASP A 98 0.81 -23.92 11.35
CA ASP A 98 1.24 -22.50 11.34
C ASP A 98 -0.03 -21.63 11.34
N ASP A 99 -0.75 -21.65 12.46
CA ASP A 99 -1.92 -20.80 12.73
C ASP A 99 -1.53 -19.79 13.84
N ASP A 100 -0.55 -18.94 13.52
CA ASP A 100 -0.20 -17.70 14.25
C ASP A 100 0.51 -16.71 13.29
N ASP A 101 0.50 -15.43 13.64
CA ASP A 101 1.06 -14.29 12.86
C ASP A 101 0.48 -14.04 11.44
N PHE A 102 -0.72 -13.44 11.39
CA PHE A 102 -1.22 -12.75 10.19
C PHE A 102 -0.73 -11.29 10.16
N PRO A 103 0.15 -10.87 9.21
CA PRO A 103 0.65 -9.51 9.18
C PRO A 103 -0.43 -8.50 8.77
N SER A 104 -0.96 -7.79 9.77
CA SER A 104 -1.68 -6.52 9.60
C SER A 104 -0.68 -5.38 9.38
N SER A 105 -0.99 -4.44 8.47
CA SER A 105 -0.17 -3.25 8.23
C SER A 105 -0.32 -2.20 9.34
N SER A 106 0.32 -2.45 10.49
CA SER A 106 0.43 -1.51 11.60
C SER A 106 1.52 -1.85 12.62
N HIS A 107 2.54 -1.00 12.76
CA HIS A 107 3.31 -0.91 14.00
C HIS A 107 2.45 -0.30 15.13
N PRO A 108 2.54 -0.78 16.39
CA PRO A 108 1.82 -0.18 17.51
C PRO A 108 2.23 1.29 17.75
N LEU A 109 1.24 2.16 17.99
CA LEU A 109 1.48 3.53 18.44
C LEU A 109 1.56 3.55 19.97
N GLY A 110 2.76 3.77 20.52
CA GLY A 110 2.96 3.92 21.96
C GLY A 110 2.26 5.16 22.53
N ALA A 111 1.61 5.00 23.68
CA ALA A 111 0.84 6.06 24.34
C ALA A 111 1.73 7.16 24.95
N GLN A 112 1.19 8.39 25.04
CA GLN A 112 1.72 9.46 25.90
C GLN A 112 0.58 10.21 26.63
N ALA A 113 0.94 10.82 27.76
CA ALA A 113 0.05 11.29 28.82
C ALA A 113 -0.49 12.73 28.60
N PRO A 114 -1.43 13.24 29.43
CA PRO A 114 -2.37 14.30 29.03
C PRO A 114 -1.93 15.73 29.39
N PRO A 115 -2.45 16.76 28.68
CA PRO A 115 -2.55 18.13 29.19
C PRO A 115 -3.83 18.33 30.03
N SER A 116 -3.79 19.33 30.91
CA SER A 116 -4.79 19.56 31.97
C SER A 116 -5.88 20.59 31.62
N GLN A 117 -7.12 20.24 32.00
CA GLN A 117 -8.27 21.12 32.32
C GLN A 117 -8.81 22.08 31.23
N GLY A 118 -10.04 21.79 30.78
CA GLY A 118 -11.00 22.81 30.34
C GLY A 118 -11.54 22.65 28.92
N GLU A 119 -12.84 22.33 28.83
CA GLU A 119 -13.75 22.57 27.69
C GLU A 119 -13.81 21.55 26.52
N SER A 120 -14.99 20.94 26.37
CA SER A 120 -15.43 20.00 25.33
C SER A 120 -14.72 18.63 25.25
N ASN A 121 -15.46 17.59 24.84
CA ASN A 121 -14.99 16.21 24.81
C ASN A 121 -14.59 15.84 23.36
N PRO A 122 -13.30 15.88 22.98
CA PRO A 122 -12.88 15.83 21.57
C PRO A 122 -13.22 14.51 20.85
N THR A 123 -13.43 13.43 21.62
CA THR A 123 -13.82 12.10 21.12
C THR A 123 -15.30 11.99 20.75
N ALA A 124 -16.17 12.84 21.32
CA ALA A 124 -17.58 12.87 20.94
C ALA A 124 -17.75 13.58 19.59
N THR A 125 -17.13 14.75 19.45
CA THR A 125 -17.15 15.56 18.22
C THR A 125 -16.62 14.78 17.02
N SER A 126 -15.54 14.00 17.16
CA SER A 126 -14.99 13.21 16.05
C SER A 126 -15.92 12.09 15.58
N SER A 127 -16.69 11.48 16.50
CA SER A 127 -17.67 10.42 16.18
C SER A 127 -18.89 10.98 15.43
N GLU A 128 -19.38 12.16 15.82
CA GLU A 128 -20.48 12.86 15.14
C GLU A 128 -20.07 13.35 13.74
N LEU A 129 -18.85 13.88 13.59
CA LEU A 129 -18.29 14.25 12.29
C LEU A 129 -18.12 13.03 11.37
N LEU A 130 -17.59 11.91 11.88
CA LEU A 130 -17.45 10.67 11.11
C LEU A 130 -18.82 10.10 10.69
N ARG A 131 -19.83 10.19 11.57
CA ARG A 131 -21.21 9.80 11.24
C ARG A 131 -21.78 10.67 10.14
N THR A 132 -21.63 11.99 10.26
CA THR A 132 -22.05 12.97 9.25
C THR A 132 -21.41 12.65 7.89
N PHE A 133 -20.13 12.28 7.88
CA PHE A 133 -19.40 11.89 6.67
C PHE A 133 -19.96 10.63 5.99
N TYR A 134 -20.14 9.52 6.73
CA TYR A 134 -20.74 8.32 6.16
C TYR A 134 -22.22 8.52 5.78
N GLN A 135 -22.93 9.46 6.41
CA GLN A 135 -24.31 9.79 6.03
C GLN A 135 -24.39 10.61 4.73
N ARG A 136 -23.56 11.65 4.59
CA ARG A 136 -23.73 12.73 3.58
C ARG A 136 -22.69 12.75 2.47
N PHE A 137 -21.44 12.36 2.76
CA PHE A 137 -20.29 12.61 1.87
C PHE A 137 -19.69 11.35 1.25
N PHE A 138 -19.72 10.21 1.93
CA PHE A 138 -19.11 8.97 1.41
C PHE A 138 -19.80 8.51 0.09
N PRO A 139 -19.05 8.21 -0.98
CA PRO A 139 -19.60 7.97 -2.31
C PRO A 139 -20.17 6.55 -2.50
N TRP A 140 -21.15 6.16 -1.68
CA TRP A 140 -21.77 4.82 -1.61
C TRP A 140 -22.05 4.19 -2.97
N ARG A 141 -22.72 4.92 -3.87
CA ARG A 141 -23.08 4.45 -5.20
C ARG A 141 -21.85 4.06 -6.03
N TYR A 142 -20.82 4.90 -6.05
CA TYR A 142 -19.63 4.66 -6.88
C TYR A 142 -18.72 3.60 -6.25
N MET A 143 -18.63 3.54 -4.92
CA MET A 143 -17.94 2.47 -4.20
C MET A 143 -18.57 1.10 -4.46
N PHE A 144 -19.91 1.03 -4.43
CA PHE A 144 -20.63 -0.19 -4.82
C PHE A 144 -20.39 -0.52 -6.29
N GLN A 145 -20.58 0.42 -7.22
CA GLN A 145 -20.41 0.18 -8.66
C GLN A 145 -18.98 -0.25 -9.04
N TRP A 146 -17.97 0.29 -8.36
CA TRP A 146 -16.58 -0.13 -8.46
C TRP A 146 -16.40 -1.59 -8.05
N LEU A 147 -16.76 -1.94 -6.81
CA LEU A 147 -16.49 -3.27 -6.25
C LEU A 147 -17.40 -4.38 -6.78
N ASN A 148 -18.57 -4.02 -7.32
CA ASN A 148 -19.58 -4.90 -7.90
C ASN A 148 -19.44 -5.08 -9.43
N HIS A 149 -18.61 -4.26 -10.10
CA HIS A 149 -18.33 -4.34 -11.55
C HIS A 149 -19.60 -4.32 -12.44
N SER A 150 -20.67 -3.69 -11.92
CA SER A 150 -22.03 -3.73 -12.44
C SER A 150 -22.91 -2.70 -11.72
N PRO A 151 -23.91 -2.09 -12.38
CA PRO A 151 -24.91 -1.26 -11.72
C PRO A 151 -25.89 -2.05 -10.85
N THR A 152 -26.07 -3.35 -11.08
CA THR A 152 -26.98 -4.23 -10.33
C THR A 152 -26.21 -5.26 -9.51
N PRO A 153 -26.63 -5.62 -8.27
CA PRO A 153 -25.93 -6.57 -7.40
C PRO A 153 -25.49 -7.88 -8.07
N THR A 154 -24.27 -8.31 -7.76
CA THR A 154 -23.65 -9.56 -8.21
C THR A 154 -22.85 -10.20 -7.08
N ASN A 155 -22.27 -11.37 -7.33
CA ASN A 155 -21.39 -12.03 -6.36
C ASN A 155 -20.07 -11.26 -6.12
N ASP A 156 -19.61 -10.41 -7.04
CA ASP A 156 -18.41 -9.56 -6.87
C ASP A 156 -18.53 -8.60 -5.67
N PHE A 157 -19.76 -8.26 -5.27
CA PHE A 157 -20.05 -7.52 -4.05
C PHE A 157 -20.54 -8.43 -2.91
N LYS A 158 -21.46 -9.35 -3.20
CA LYS A 158 -22.04 -10.24 -2.17
C LYS A 158 -20.99 -11.10 -1.48
N HIS A 159 -20.05 -11.69 -2.22
CA HIS A 159 -19.03 -12.58 -1.67
C HIS A 159 -17.70 -11.87 -1.38
N ARG A 160 -17.67 -10.53 -1.39
CA ARG A 160 -16.47 -9.76 -1.07
C ARG A 160 -16.29 -9.63 0.43
N GLU A 161 -15.08 -9.89 0.91
CA GLU A 161 -14.70 -9.56 2.28
C GLU A 161 -14.51 -8.05 2.44
N PHE A 162 -15.12 -7.52 3.49
CA PHE A 162 -14.79 -6.25 4.11
C PHE A 162 -14.28 -6.54 5.53
N CYS A 163 -13.27 -5.77 5.95
CA CYS A 163 -12.82 -5.70 7.33
C CYS A 163 -13.20 -4.35 7.92
N LEU A 164 -13.86 -4.36 9.09
CA LEU A 164 -14.27 -3.15 9.79
C LEU A 164 -13.53 -3.04 11.13
N TRP A 165 -12.68 -2.03 11.25
CA TRP A 165 -12.01 -1.69 12.51
C TRP A 165 -12.92 -0.73 13.29
N LEU A 166 -13.25 -1.09 14.53
CA LEU A 166 -14.14 -0.31 15.39
C LEU A 166 -13.38 0.69 16.27
N PRO A 167 -14.07 1.68 16.89
CA PRO A 167 -13.44 2.65 17.79
C PRO A 167 -12.85 2.06 19.09
N ASN A 168 -13.17 0.81 19.42
CA ASN A 168 -12.60 0.04 20.54
C ASN A 168 -11.53 -0.97 20.08
N ASP A 169 -10.90 -0.69 18.93
CA ASP A 169 -9.87 -1.52 18.26
C ASP A 169 -10.28 -2.95 17.88
N ALA A 170 -11.56 -3.32 18.07
CA ALA A 170 -12.08 -4.60 17.61
C ALA A 170 -12.12 -4.68 16.08
N VAL A 171 -11.60 -5.77 15.53
CA VAL A 171 -11.42 -5.99 14.08
C VAL A 171 -12.42 -7.01 13.57
N LEU A 172 -13.49 -6.55 12.92
CA LEU A 172 -14.51 -7.42 12.32
C LEU A 172 -14.10 -7.81 10.89
N ARG A 173 -13.37 -8.93 10.76
CA ARG A 173 -13.10 -9.58 9.47
C ARG A 173 -14.32 -10.31 8.90
N TYR A 174 -14.19 -10.74 7.64
CA TYR A 174 -15.17 -11.56 6.92
C TYR A 174 -16.60 -10.98 6.91
N GLN A 175 -16.72 -9.65 6.88
CA GLN A 175 -18.01 -9.00 6.64
C GLN A 175 -18.29 -8.98 5.13
N SER A 176 -19.57 -9.07 4.77
CA SER A 176 -20.01 -9.22 3.38
C SER A 176 -21.42 -8.66 3.23
N TYR A 177 -21.76 -8.16 2.04
CA TYR A 177 -22.99 -7.41 1.83
C TYR A 177 -23.59 -7.67 0.46
N ALA A 178 -24.87 -8.05 0.39
CA ALA A 178 -25.54 -8.24 -0.90
C ALA A 178 -25.81 -6.91 -1.65
N THR A 179 -25.90 -5.78 -0.95
CA THR A 179 -26.23 -4.47 -1.56
C THR A 179 -25.51 -3.31 -0.86
N SER A 180 -25.38 -2.18 -1.56
CA SER A 180 -24.85 -0.93 -1.00
C SER A 180 -25.60 -0.46 0.24
N ASP A 181 -26.91 -0.69 0.33
CA ASP A 181 -27.74 -0.23 1.45
C ASP A 181 -27.50 -1.06 2.72
N LEU A 182 -27.27 -2.37 2.56
CA LEU A 182 -26.89 -3.23 3.69
C LEU A 182 -25.50 -2.85 4.23
N PHE A 183 -24.55 -2.57 3.33
CA PHE A 183 -23.22 -2.09 3.71
C PHE A 183 -23.29 -0.73 4.44
N ARG A 184 -24.02 0.24 3.85
CA ARG A 184 -24.25 1.56 4.46
C ARG A 184 -24.92 1.46 5.83
N LYS A 185 -25.92 0.59 5.98
CA LYS A 185 -26.62 0.35 7.25
C LYS A 185 -25.66 -0.14 8.33
N ASP A 186 -24.81 -1.12 8.04
CA ASP A 186 -23.85 -1.64 9.03
C ASP A 186 -22.73 -0.63 9.32
N VAL A 187 -22.20 0.09 8.33
CA VAL A 187 -21.21 1.16 8.59
C VAL A 187 -21.77 2.27 9.46
N LEU A 188 -23.03 2.71 9.25
CA LEU A 188 -23.67 3.72 10.09
C LEU A 188 -24.06 3.22 11.49
N ARG A 189 -24.21 1.90 11.66
CA ARG A 189 -24.48 1.25 12.96
C ARG A 189 -23.19 1.05 13.77
N LEU A 190 -22.12 0.59 13.11
CA LEU A 190 -20.85 0.20 13.73
C LEU A 190 -19.84 1.36 13.83
N MET A 191 -19.97 2.38 12.98
CA MET A 191 -19.08 3.55 12.93
C MET A 191 -17.58 3.20 12.87
N PRO A 192 -17.13 2.42 11.87
CA PRO A 192 -15.74 1.97 11.77
C PRO A 192 -14.76 3.12 11.50
N THR A 193 -13.63 3.08 12.20
CA THR A 193 -12.49 4.02 12.10
C THR A 193 -11.60 3.72 10.90
N ARG A 194 -11.58 2.46 10.44
CA ARG A 194 -10.93 2.00 9.20
C ARG A 194 -11.81 0.93 8.54
N ILE A 195 -11.98 1.04 7.23
CA ILE A 195 -12.60 0.01 6.39
C ILE A 195 -11.53 -0.50 5.45
N GLU A 196 -11.43 -1.82 5.31
CA GLU A 196 -10.54 -2.48 4.37
C GLU A 196 -11.33 -3.41 3.46
N ILE A 197 -10.82 -3.56 2.24
CA ILE A 197 -11.45 -4.34 1.17
C ILE A 197 -10.56 -5.54 0.88
N GLY A 198 -11.17 -6.71 0.92
CA GLY A 198 -10.54 -7.99 0.62
C GLY A 198 -11.00 -8.57 -0.71
N PRO A 199 -10.70 -9.86 -0.94
CA PRO A 199 -11.08 -10.57 -2.15
C PRO A 199 -12.57 -10.86 -2.21
N VAL A 200 -13.01 -11.20 -3.42
CA VAL A 200 -14.24 -11.96 -3.68
C VAL A 200 -13.95 -13.44 -3.46
N TYR A 201 -14.77 -14.06 -2.62
CA TYR A 201 -14.73 -15.49 -2.30
C TYR A 201 -15.73 -16.28 -3.18
N THR A 202 -15.47 -17.59 -3.30
CA THR A 202 -16.37 -18.54 -3.99
C THR A 202 -17.75 -18.65 -3.34
N ALA A 203 -17.87 -18.38 -2.04
CA ALA A 203 -19.11 -18.30 -1.28
C ALA A 203 -19.09 -17.09 -0.31
N ASP A 204 -20.18 -16.87 0.42
CA ASP A 204 -20.31 -15.72 1.32
C ASP A 204 -19.29 -15.76 2.49
N PRO A 205 -18.45 -14.72 2.68
CA PRO A 205 -17.47 -14.66 3.77
C PRO A 205 -18.06 -14.85 5.18
N ARG A 206 -19.31 -14.42 5.41
CA ARG A 206 -19.98 -14.60 6.71
C ARG A 206 -20.26 -16.08 7.02
N ASP A 207 -20.45 -16.89 5.98
CA ASP A 207 -20.73 -18.33 6.08
C ASP A 207 -19.46 -19.20 6.14
N ARG A 208 -18.23 -18.62 6.14
CA ARG A 208 -16.95 -19.37 6.10
C ARG A 208 -16.86 -20.53 7.10
N LYS A 209 -17.49 -20.38 8.29
CA LYS A 209 -17.48 -21.39 9.38
C LYS A 209 -18.21 -22.70 9.00
N VAL A 210 -18.96 -22.72 7.90
CA VAL A 210 -19.60 -23.91 7.31
C VAL A 210 -18.61 -24.73 6.46
N PHE A 211 -17.57 -24.09 5.90
CA PHE A 211 -16.67 -24.69 4.91
C PHE A 211 -15.33 -25.17 5.48
N ARG A 212 -15.27 -25.51 6.78
CA ARG A 212 -14.02 -25.65 7.57
C ARG A 212 -12.91 -26.48 6.92
N ASN A 213 -13.26 -27.54 6.18
CA ASN A 213 -12.32 -28.49 5.59
C ASN A 213 -12.45 -28.58 4.06
N SER A 214 -12.88 -27.51 3.37
CA SER A 214 -13.18 -27.56 1.93
C SER A 214 -12.49 -26.50 1.09
N THR A 215 -11.87 -26.95 -0.01
CA THR A 215 -11.41 -26.10 -1.12
C THR A 215 -12.54 -25.30 -1.80
N ALA A 216 -13.81 -25.55 -1.42
CA ALA A 216 -14.98 -24.80 -1.85
C ALA A 216 -15.07 -23.38 -1.29
N PHE A 217 -14.39 -23.01 -0.19
CA PHE A 217 -14.28 -21.62 0.28
C PHE A 217 -12.85 -21.12 0.07
N ARG A 218 -12.64 -20.36 -1.03
CA ARG A 218 -11.36 -19.76 -1.37
C ARG A 218 -11.55 -18.39 -2.00
N PRO A 219 -10.59 -17.47 -1.87
CA PRO A 219 -10.60 -16.22 -2.61
C PRO A 219 -10.30 -16.54 -4.08
N PHE A 220 -11.00 -15.91 -5.03
CA PHE A 220 -10.81 -16.17 -6.47
C PHE A 220 -10.60 -14.92 -7.31
N ALA A 221 -11.03 -13.75 -6.83
CA ALA A 221 -10.78 -12.48 -7.51
C ALA A 221 -10.48 -11.37 -6.49
N LYS A 222 -9.42 -10.59 -6.73
CA LYS A 222 -9.15 -9.33 -6.03
C LYS A 222 -8.31 -8.43 -6.92
N GLU A 223 -8.64 -7.16 -6.93
CA GLU A 223 -7.82 -6.09 -7.49
C GLU A 223 -6.34 -6.31 -7.09
N LEU A 224 -5.44 -6.22 -8.07
CA LEU A 224 -4.00 -6.26 -7.82
C LEU A 224 -3.63 -4.91 -7.18
N CYS A 225 -3.07 -4.96 -5.98
CA CYS A 225 -2.81 -3.78 -5.18
C CYS A 225 -1.32 -3.60 -4.95
N PHE A 226 -0.88 -2.35 -4.81
CA PHE A 226 0.45 -1.98 -4.37
C PHE A 226 0.32 -0.94 -3.26
N ASP A 227 1.13 -1.03 -2.21
CA ASP A 227 1.27 -0.03 -1.15
C ASP A 227 2.73 0.47 -1.10
N ILE A 228 2.88 1.75 -0.79
CA ILE A 228 4.12 2.53 -0.86
C ILE A 228 4.05 3.56 0.26
N ASP A 229 4.84 3.39 1.33
CA ASP A 229 4.89 4.32 2.47
C ASP A 229 6.21 5.10 2.49
N LEU A 230 6.16 6.40 2.77
CA LEU A 230 7.35 7.23 2.93
C LEU A 230 8.30 6.80 4.07
N THR A 231 7.89 5.95 5.04
CA THR A 231 8.85 5.37 6.00
C THR A 231 9.89 4.49 5.35
N ASP A 232 9.58 3.86 4.22
CA ASP A 232 10.54 3.02 3.52
C ASP A 232 11.66 3.84 2.89
N TYR A 233 11.54 5.17 2.90
CA TYR A 233 12.53 6.14 2.42
C TYR A 233 13.20 6.94 3.56
N ASP A 234 12.97 6.59 4.84
CA ASP A 234 13.58 7.25 6.03
C ASP A 234 15.11 7.23 6.06
N ASP A 235 15.75 6.40 5.24
CA ASP A 235 17.20 6.34 5.04
C ASP A 235 17.73 7.36 4.00
N ILE A 236 16.86 7.99 3.20
CA ILE A 236 17.24 8.96 2.15
C ILE A 236 16.61 10.34 2.41
N ARG A 237 15.36 10.39 2.87
CA ARG A 237 14.69 11.66 3.13
C ARG A 237 15.24 12.29 4.41
N THR A 238 15.59 13.57 4.34
CA THR A 238 16.16 14.36 5.44
C THR A 238 15.19 15.42 5.94
N CYS A 239 14.21 15.81 5.12
CA CYS A 239 13.29 16.90 5.44
C CYS A 239 12.20 16.55 6.47
N CYS A 240 11.93 15.27 6.69
CA CYS A 240 10.90 14.73 7.59
C CYS A 240 11.31 13.33 8.06
N ASP A 241 10.83 12.90 9.23
CA ASP A 241 11.04 11.56 9.78
C ASP A 241 9.71 10.81 10.01
N LYS A 242 9.74 9.47 10.02
CA LYS A 242 8.65 8.62 10.51
C LYS A 242 7.26 8.95 9.92
N ALA A 243 6.36 9.54 10.72
CA ALA A 243 5.00 9.87 10.30
C ALA A 243 4.90 11.22 9.55
N ASN A 244 5.91 12.09 9.67
CA ASN A 244 5.90 13.44 9.13
C ASN A 244 6.09 13.45 7.61
N ILE A 245 5.42 14.39 6.95
CA ILE A 245 5.51 14.59 5.50
C ILE A 245 5.49 16.08 5.10
N CYS A 246 6.09 16.38 3.95
CA CYS A 246 5.98 17.68 3.30
C CYS A 246 6.12 17.53 1.77
N ARG A 247 5.94 18.63 1.04
CA ARG A 247 6.05 18.67 -0.43
C ARG A 247 7.39 18.16 -0.97
N LYS A 248 8.48 18.24 -0.20
CA LYS A 248 9.80 17.74 -0.59
C LYS A 248 9.82 16.21 -0.68
N CYS A 249 9.53 15.51 0.42
CA CYS A 249 9.53 14.04 0.41
C CYS A 249 8.33 13.45 -0.34
N TRP A 250 7.24 14.19 -0.55
CA TRP A 250 6.14 13.72 -1.41
C TRP A 250 6.58 13.40 -2.85
N LYS A 251 7.68 13.98 -3.33
CA LYS A 251 8.27 13.64 -4.64
C LYS A 251 8.67 12.18 -4.78
N PHE A 252 8.98 11.46 -3.69
CA PHE A 252 9.17 10.01 -3.73
C PHE A 252 7.88 9.28 -4.16
N MET A 253 6.70 9.74 -3.73
CA MET A 253 5.43 9.17 -4.18
C MET A 253 5.13 9.55 -5.63
N THR A 254 5.47 10.76 -6.06
CA THR A 254 5.37 11.19 -7.47
C THR A 254 6.23 10.32 -8.40
N MET A 255 7.50 10.07 -8.02
CA MET A 255 8.41 9.17 -8.73
C MET A 255 7.86 7.73 -8.79
N ALA A 256 7.42 7.21 -7.64
CA ALA A 256 6.87 5.86 -7.52
C ALA A 256 5.65 5.64 -8.41
N ILE A 257 4.67 6.57 -8.37
CA ILE A 257 3.47 6.52 -9.21
C ILE A 257 3.85 6.50 -10.69
N ARG A 258 4.74 7.40 -11.14
CA ARG A 258 5.15 7.47 -12.56
C ARG A 258 5.77 6.17 -13.06
N VAL A 259 6.70 5.60 -12.31
CA VAL A 259 7.42 4.39 -12.71
C VAL A 259 6.47 3.19 -12.76
N LEU A 260 5.63 3.02 -11.73
CA LEU A 260 4.75 1.86 -11.61
C LEU A 260 3.54 1.95 -12.55
N ASP A 261 2.88 3.12 -12.66
CA ASP A 261 1.75 3.29 -13.56
C ASP A 261 2.16 3.06 -15.03
N LEU A 262 3.33 3.57 -15.44
CA LEU A 262 3.85 3.33 -16.78
C LEU A 262 4.17 1.85 -17.03
N ALA A 263 4.77 1.15 -16.06
CA ALA A 263 5.05 -0.29 -16.21
C ALA A 263 3.75 -1.12 -16.27
N LEU A 264 2.78 -0.83 -15.39
CA LEU A 264 1.48 -1.48 -15.37
C LEU A 264 0.69 -1.26 -16.68
N ARG A 265 0.81 -0.08 -17.31
CA ARG A 265 0.18 0.20 -18.61
C ARG A 265 0.93 -0.40 -19.78
N GLU A 266 2.21 -0.09 -19.95
CA GLU A 266 2.96 -0.42 -21.17
C GLU A 266 3.45 -1.87 -21.20
N ASP A 267 3.81 -2.45 -20.05
CA ASP A 267 4.41 -3.80 -20.00
C ASP A 267 3.36 -4.89 -19.74
N PHE A 268 2.35 -4.59 -18.91
CA PHE A 268 1.27 -5.52 -18.55
C PHE A 268 -0.07 -5.23 -19.24
N GLY A 269 -0.19 -4.09 -19.93
CA GLY A 269 -1.40 -3.71 -20.65
C GLY A 269 -2.61 -3.46 -19.75
N PHE A 270 -2.42 -3.04 -18.49
CA PHE A 270 -3.53 -2.71 -17.59
C PHE A 270 -4.07 -1.30 -17.87
N GLN A 271 -5.39 -1.12 -17.79
CA GLN A 271 -6.05 0.14 -18.14
C GLN A 271 -6.66 0.84 -16.91
N HIS A 272 -7.28 0.08 -16.02
CA HIS A 272 -8.05 0.60 -14.89
C HIS A 272 -7.23 0.60 -13.60
N ILE A 273 -6.23 1.49 -13.54
CA ILE A 273 -5.38 1.70 -12.36
C ILE A 273 -5.89 2.91 -11.57
N LEU A 274 -6.36 2.69 -10.34
CA LEU A 274 -6.79 3.75 -9.43
C LEU A 274 -5.71 3.98 -8.35
N TRP A 275 -5.02 5.11 -8.43
CA TRP A 275 -4.12 5.58 -7.37
C TRP A 275 -4.88 6.35 -6.31
N VAL A 276 -4.57 6.12 -5.04
CA VAL A 276 -5.30 6.63 -3.88
C VAL A 276 -4.32 7.05 -2.79
N PHE A 277 -4.50 8.23 -2.22
CA PHE A 277 -3.75 8.67 -1.05
C PHE A 277 -4.13 7.85 0.19
N SER A 278 -3.14 7.34 0.93
CA SER A 278 -3.37 6.50 2.12
C SER A 278 -3.95 7.24 3.33
N GLY A 279 -4.17 8.55 3.20
CA GLY A 279 -4.65 9.47 4.24
C GLY A 279 -3.55 10.07 5.13
N ARG A 280 -2.30 9.60 5.02
CA ARG A 280 -1.17 10.17 5.77
C ARG A 280 0.07 10.41 4.92
N ARG A 281 0.75 9.37 4.46
CA ARG A 281 2.15 9.45 4.00
C ARG A 281 2.54 8.44 2.91
N GLY A 282 1.55 7.82 2.27
CA GLY A 282 1.76 6.80 1.27
C GLY A 282 0.65 6.82 0.23
N VAL A 283 0.77 5.92 -0.76
CA VAL A 283 -0.19 5.79 -1.86
C VAL A 283 -0.48 4.33 -2.13
N HIS A 284 -1.75 4.02 -2.39
CA HIS A 284 -2.21 2.70 -2.80
C HIS A 284 -2.55 2.72 -4.28
N ALA A 285 -2.14 1.71 -5.04
CA ALA A 285 -2.69 1.43 -6.36
C ALA A 285 -3.73 0.30 -6.28
N TRP A 286 -4.80 0.42 -7.08
CA TRP A 286 -5.79 -0.63 -7.29
C TRP A 286 -5.93 -0.87 -8.80
N VAL A 287 -5.36 -1.97 -9.29
CA VAL A 287 -5.49 -2.41 -10.68
C VAL A 287 -6.76 -3.26 -10.80
N CYS A 288 -7.75 -2.71 -11.50
CA CYS A 288 -9.14 -3.18 -11.48
C CYS A 288 -9.57 -3.95 -12.74
N ASP A 289 -8.72 -4.01 -13.77
CA ASP A 289 -8.92 -4.84 -14.97
C ASP A 289 -9.32 -6.27 -14.58
N LYS A 290 -10.33 -6.84 -15.25
CA LYS A 290 -10.79 -8.22 -14.97
C LYS A 290 -9.62 -9.22 -14.93
N LYS A 291 -8.72 -9.16 -15.92
CA LYS A 291 -7.50 -9.99 -15.97
C LYS A 291 -6.54 -9.79 -14.80
N ALA A 292 -6.51 -8.61 -14.17
CA ALA A 292 -5.71 -8.33 -12.98
C ALA A 292 -6.41 -8.88 -11.72
N ARG A 293 -7.74 -8.80 -11.68
CA ARG A 293 -8.55 -9.32 -10.57
C ARG A 293 -8.42 -10.84 -10.44
N GLU A 294 -8.37 -11.54 -11.56
CA GLU A 294 -8.31 -13.02 -11.66
C GLU A 294 -6.89 -13.62 -11.54
N LEU A 295 -5.84 -12.81 -11.34
CA LEU A 295 -4.46 -13.31 -11.15
C LEU A 295 -4.34 -14.14 -9.86
N ASP A 296 -3.69 -15.29 -9.93
CA ASP A 296 -3.29 -16.09 -8.76
C ASP A 296 -2.06 -15.54 -8.02
N ASP A 297 -1.74 -16.12 -6.86
CA ASP A 297 -0.59 -15.73 -6.03
C ASP A 297 0.77 -15.88 -6.75
N GLN A 298 0.93 -16.83 -7.67
CA GLN A 298 2.18 -17.03 -8.41
C GLN A 298 2.36 -15.92 -9.46
N MET A 299 1.30 -15.59 -10.19
CA MET A 299 1.31 -14.47 -11.14
C MET A 299 1.51 -13.14 -10.42
N ARG A 300 0.86 -12.92 -9.27
CA ARG A 300 1.07 -11.75 -8.41
C ARG A 300 2.51 -11.62 -7.94
N LYS A 301 3.11 -12.73 -7.47
CA LYS A 301 4.55 -12.78 -7.11
C LYS A 301 5.46 -12.46 -8.29
N ALA A 302 5.15 -12.95 -9.49
CA ALA A 302 5.92 -12.64 -10.69
C ALA A 302 5.85 -11.15 -11.08
N ILE A 303 4.67 -10.52 -11.01
CA ILE A 303 4.53 -9.07 -11.25
C ILE A 303 5.25 -8.27 -10.15
N THR A 304 5.10 -8.66 -8.89
CA THR A 304 5.78 -8.00 -7.77
C THR A 304 7.30 -8.10 -7.92
N GLY A 305 7.84 -9.28 -8.25
CA GLY A 305 9.28 -9.48 -8.48
C GLY A 305 9.82 -8.86 -9.77
N TYR A 306 8.97 -8.53 -10.75
CA TYR A 306 9.35 -7.70 -11.90
C TYR A 306 9.50 -6.21 -11.51
N LEU A 307 8.68 -5.75 -10.56
CA LEU A 307 8.64 -4.36 -10.12
C LEU A 307 9.53 -4.09 -8.89
N ASP A 308 9.89 -5.10 -8.10
CA ASP A 308 10.80 -4.97 -6.94
C ASP A 308 12.27 -4.95 -7.39
N VAL A 309 12.94 -3.82 -7.10
CA VAL A 309 14.32 -3.52 -7.54
C VAL A 309 15.24 -3.17 -6.38
N VAL A 310 14.68 -2.67 -5.26
CA VAL A 310 15.42 -2.16 -4.11
C VAL A 310 15.20 -3.10 -2.93
N SER A 311 15.83 -4.27 -3.01
CA SER A 311 15.65 -5.35 -2.04
C SER A 311 16.61 -5.22 -0.85
N GLY A 312 16.18 -5.68 0.32
CA GLY A 312 16.98 -5.70 1.55
C GLY A 312 16.73 -4.50 2.47
N GLY A 313 16.89 -4.73 3.79
CA GLY A 313 16.63 -3.74 4.85
C GLY A 313 17.83 -2.84 5.19
N LYS A 314 17.67 -1.96 6.18
CA LYS A 314 18.68 -0.95 6.59
C LYS A 314 20.04 -1.50 7.05
N GLN A 315 20.15 -2.81 7.31
CA GLN A 315 21.41 -3.50 7.65
C GLN A 315 22.02 -4.29 6.50
N SER A 316 21.32 -4.41 5.36
CA SER A 316 21.92 -4.96 4.13
C SER A 316 22.79 -3.90 3.45
N GLY A 317 23.89 -4.31 2.82
CA GLY A 317 24.86 -3.44 2.17
C GLY A 317 24.31 -2.79 0.89
N LYS A 318 24.78 -3.23 -0.28
CA LYS A 318 24.24 -2.78 -1.58
C LYS A 318 22.82 -3.35 -1.79
N ARG A 319 21.82 -2.50 -1.97
CA ARG A 319 20.40 -2.90 -2.05
C ARG A 319 19.92 -3.11 -3.49
N VAL A 320 20.59 -2.50 -4.45
CA VAL A 320 20.33 -2.69 -5.88
C VAL A 320 21.37 -3.63 -6.51
N ASN A 321 20.95 -4.85 -6.87
CA ASN A 321 21.81 -5.90 -7.41
C ASN A 321 21.26 -6.40 -8.76
N LEU A 322 21.50 -5.61 -9.82
CA LEU A 322 20.83 -5.75 -11.11
C LEU A 322 21.70 -6.40 -12.19
N ARG A 323 21.14 -7.39 -12.87
CA ARG A 323 21.75 -8.01 -14.05
C ARG A 323 21.94 -6.98 -15.17
N ARG A 324 23.07 -7.07 -15.87
CA ARG A 324 23.41 -6.24 -17.05
C ARG A 324 23.38 -7.06 -18.36
N PRO A 325 23.05 -6.44 -19.53
CA PRO A 325 22.51 -5.08 -19.67
C PRO A 325 21.16 -4.92 -18.97
N LEU A 326 20.82 -3.69 -18.59
CA LEU A 326 19.58 -3.41 -17.87
C LEU A 326 18.35 -3.87 -18.67
N HIS A 327 17.35 -4.38 -17.95
CA HIS A 327 16.04 -4.68 -18.53
C HIS A 327 15.38 -3.38 -19.04
N PRO A 328 14.64 -3.37 -20.16
CA PRO A 328 14.05 -2.15 -20.73
C PRO A 328 13.22 -1.31 -19.75
N HIS A 329 12.45 -1.95 -18.85
CA HIS A 329 11.75 -1.27 -17.76
C HIS A 329 12.69 -0.44 -16.87
N LEU A 330 13.86 -0.98 -16.52
CA LEU A 330 14.84 -0.31 -15.65
C LEU A 330 15.55 0.85 -16.37
N SER A 331 15.86 0.68 -17.66
CA SER A 331 16.37 1.77 -18.50
C SER A 331 15.35 2.92 -18.62
N ARG A 332 14.08 2.60 -18.92
CA ARG A 332 12.98 3.57 -18.97
C ARG A 332 12.73 4.24 -17.61
N SER A 333 12.85 3.48 -16.53
CA SER A 333 12.75 4.01 -15.15
C SER A 333 13.89 4.99 -14.85
N LEU A 334 15.14 4.68 -15.20
CA LEU A 334 16.26 5.62 -15.07
C LEU A 334 16.03 6.92 -15.85
N ASP A 335 15.45 6.85 -17.05
CA ASP A 335 15.14 8.04 -17.85
C ASP A 335 14.10 8.97 -17.19
N ILE A 336 13.14 8.41 -16.44
CA ILE A 336 12.20 9.17 -15.61
C ILE A 336 12.90 9.74 -14.37
N LEU A 337 13.67 8.91 -13.68
CA LEU A 337 14.17 9.18 -12.34
C LEU A 337 15.42 10.08 -12.31
N LYS A 338 16.23 10.13 -13.37
CA LYS A 338 17.49 10.90 -13.41
C LYS A 338 17.34 12.40 -13.10
N ALA A 339 16.25 13.03 -13.54
CA ALA A 339 15.98 14.44 -13.28
C ALA A 339 15.58 14.67 -11.80
N HIS A 340 14.72 13.80 -11.27
CA HIS A 340 14.34 13.81 -9.86
C HIS A 340 15.51 13.47 -8.93
N PHE A 341 16.46 12.61 -9.35
CA PHE A 341 17.67 12.35 -8.58
C PHE A 341 18.50 13.63 -8.39
N GLN A 342 18.74 14.39 -9.47
CA GLN A 342 19.46 15.65 -9.38
C GLN A 342 18.73 16.67 -8.47
N GLN A 343 17.46 16.93 -8.77
CA GLN A 343 16.69 17.99 -8.10
C GLN A 343 16.15 17.57 -6.74
N ASP A 344 15.34 16.51 -6.69
CA ASP A 344 14.59 16.14 -5.49
C ASP A 344 15.45 15.39 -4.46
N VAL A 345 16.47 14.63 -4.90
CA VAL A 345 17.40 13.92 -3.99
C VAL A 345 18.64 14.77 -3.68
N LEU A 346 19.52 15.04 -4.66
CA LEU A 346 20.83 15.65 -4.38
C LEU A 346 20.72 17.10 -3.88
N GLU A 347 19.84 17.92 -4.47
CA GLU A 347 19.67 19.33 -4.06
C GLU A 347 18.69 19.49 -2.88
N ILE A 348 17.55 18.79 -2.89
CA ILE A 348 16.46 19.03 -1.93
C ILE A 348 16.55 18.18 -0.65
N GLN A 349 17.00 16.92 -0.73
CA GLN A 349 17.28 16.10 0.47
C GLN A 349 18.73 16.25 0.94
N ASP A 350 19.72 16.43 0.06
CA ASP A 350 21.14 16.45 0.42
C ASP A 350 21.55 15.26 1.34
N PRO A 351 21.26 14.00 0.93
CA PRO A 351 21.29 12.85 1.83
C PRO A 351 22.68 12.48 2.35
N TRP A 352 23.75 12.94 1.70
CA TRP A 352 25.14 12.56 2.00
C TRP A 352 25.87 13.63 2.81
N ASN A 353 25.18 14.34 3.70
CA ASN A 353 25.77 15.38 4.54
C ASN A 353 26.29 14.85 5.91
N THR A 354 25.96 13.61 6.29
CA THR A 354 26.48 12.96 7.51
C THR A 354 27.56 11.91 7.18
N PRO A 355 28.52 11.64 8.10
CA PRO A 355 29.59 10.64 7.87
C PRO A 355 29.04 9.27 7.47
N ASP A 356 28.11 8.70 8.24
CA ASP A 356 27.51 7.38 7.97
C ASP A 356 26.93 7.26 6.55
N LYS A 357 26.39 8.36 6.00
CA LYS A 357 25.79 8.40 4.65
C LYS A 357 26.84 8.57 3.55
N VAL A 358 27.93 9.28 3.85
CA VAL A 358 29.10 9.38 2.97
C VAL A 358 29.82 8.02 2.89
N ASP A 359 30.03 7.37 4.03
CA ASP A 359 30.66 6.05 4.12
C ASP A 359 29.85 4.99 3.37
N TYR A 360 28.51 5.07 3.47
CA TYR A 360 27.61 4.21 2.69
C TYR A 360 27.71 4.48 1.18
N LEU A 361 27.65 5.74 0.74
CA LEU A 361 27.86 6.10 -0.68
C LEU A 361 29.19 5.55 -1.21
N LEU A 362 30.26 5.67 -0.43
CA LEU A 362 31.57 5.14 -0.82
C LEU A 362 31.51 3.62 -0.98
N GLN A 363 30.80 2.87 -0.13
CA GLN A 363 30.66 1.41 -0.29
C GLN A 363 29.98 0.99 -1.60
N LEU A 364 29.17 1.87 -2.21
CA LEU A 364 28.51 1.61 -3.50
C LEU A 364 29.43 1.84 -4.71
N ILE A 365 30.60 2.48 -4.53
CA ILE A 365 31.59 2.74 -5.58
C ILE A 365 32.55 1.54 -5.72
N PRO A 366 32.75 0.96 -6.91
CA PRO A 366 33.48 -0.32 -7.05
C PRO A 366 34.99 -0.20 -6.76
N ASP A 367 35.63 0.91 -7.11
CA ASP A 367 37.09 1.04 -7.08
C ASP A 367 37.64 1.51 -5.72
N PRO A 368 38.56 0.76 -5.05
CA PRO A 368 39.16 1.17 -3.79
C PRO A 368 40.02 2.46 -3.88
N GLU A 369 40.73 2.69 -4.99
CA GLU A 369 41.62 3.86 -5.12
C GLU A 369 40.80 5.15 -5.25
N LEU A 370 39.76 5.13 -6.10
CA LEU A 370 38.79 6.21 -6.24
C LEU A 370 38.07 6.51 -4.92
N ARG A 371 37.62 5.47 -4.18
CA ARG A 371 37.03 5.65 -2.83
C ARG A 371 37.99 6.37 -1.88
N GLY A 372 39.25 5.95 -1.84
CA GLY A 372 40.28 6.58 -1.02
C GLY A 372 40.59 8.04 -1.42
N ALA A 373 40.45 8.39 -2.70
CA ALA A 373 40.59 9.76 -3.19
C ALA A 373 39.37 10.64 -2.85
N LEU A 374 38.15 10.10 -3.00
CA LEU A 374 36.90 10.77 -2.64
C LEU A 374 36.84 11.06 -1.15
N GLN A 375 37.11 10.06 -0.29
CA GLN A 375 37.17 10.23 1.17
C GLN A 375 38.10 11.38 1.54
N LYS A 376 39.36 11.37 1.08
CA LYS A 376 40.34 12.43 1.37
C LYS A 376 39.86 13.81 0.92
N LYS A 377 39.17 13.92 -0.22
CA LYS A 377 38.62 15.18 -0.73
C LYS A 377 37.47 15.70 0.13
N TRP A 378 36.64 14.81 0.67
CA TRP A 378 35.48 15.15 1.48
C TRP A 378 35.85 15.42 2.94
N ASP A 379 36.82 14.69 3.49
CA ASP A 379 37.42 14.96 4.81
C ASP A 379 38.12 16.34 4.84
N ALA A 380 38.80 16.70 3.75
CA ALA A 380 39.45 18.01 3.60
C ALA A 380 38.47 19.17 3.38
N ALA A 381 37.20 18.89 3.09
CA ALA A 381 36.15 19.89 2.89
C ALA A 381 34.80 19.42 3.49
N PRO A 382 34.67 19.36 4.83
CA PRO A 382 33.43 18.96 5.49
C PRO A 382 32.25 19.85 5.10
N GLY A 383 31.04 19.29 5.09
CA GLY A 383 29.81 20.01 4.67
C GLY A 383 29.68 20.22 3.16
N ARG A 384 30.48 19.54 2.34
CA ARG A 384 30.34 19.48 0.87
C ARG A 384 28.95 18.95 0.49
N ALA A 385 28.17 19.70 -0.28
CA ALA A 385 26.83 19.30 -0.71
C ALA A 385 26.83 18.00 -1.54
N SER A 386 25.73 17.24 -1.49
CA SER A 386 25.58 15.95 -2.17
C SER A 386 25.71 16.06 -3.70
N THR A 387 25.25 17.17 -4.30
CA THR A 387 25.51 17.49 -5.71
C THR A 387 27.01 17.54 -6.02
N ALA A 388 27.77 18.32 -5.26
CA ALA A 388 29.23 18.42 -5.45
C ALA A 388 29.94 17.09 -5.16
N LYS A 389 29.44 16.27 -4.22
CA LYS A 389 29.95 14.90 -4.02
C LYS A 389 29.67 14.00 -5.24
N TRP A 390 28.52 14.13 -5.87
CA TRP A 390 28.19 13.39 -7.10
C TRP A 390 29.10 13.75 -8.27
N ASP A 391 29.32 15.05 -8.48
CA ASP A 391 30.22 15.58 -9.52
C ASP A 391 31.69 15.19 -9.26
N ASP A 392 32.10 15.14 -7.99
CA ASP A 392 33.44 14.74 -7.57
C ASP A 392 33.79 13.29 -8.00
N ILE A 393 32.80 12.39 -8.12
CA ILE A 393 33.01 11.01 -8.60
C ILE A 393 33.53 11.02 -10.03
N ASP A 394 32.86 11.75 -10.94
CA ASP A 394 33.24 11.82 -12.35
C ASP A 394 34.52 12.66 -12.55
N ALA A 395 34.71 13.69 -11.72
CA ALA A 395 35.89 14.54 -11.79
C ALA A 395 37.18 13.85 -11.32
N LEU A 396 37.10 12.91 -10.37
CA LEU A 396 38.28 12.19 -9.86
C LEU A 396 38.55 10.86 -10.57
N ALA A 397 37.53 10.21 -11.15
CA ALA A 397 37.71 8.90 -11.80
C ALA A 397 38.84 8.88 -12.86
N PRO A 398 38.99 9.87 -13.77
CA PRO A 398 40.05 9.83 -14.80
C PRO A 398 41.48 9.89 -14.27
N THR A 399 41.71 10.37 -13.03
CA THR A 399 43.05 10.58 -12.47
C THR A 399 43.35 9.74 -11.22
N HIS A 400 42.33 9.20 -10.56
CA HIS A 400 42.47 8.47 -9.29
C HIS A 400 41.81 7.09 -9.25
N ALA A 401 41.05 6.69 -10.27
CA ALA A 401 40.62 5.30 -10.37
C ALA A 401 41.81 4.39 -10.74
N SER A 402 41.78 3.16 -10.24
CA SER A 402 42.71 2.12 -10.70
C SER A 402 42.63 1.96 -12.22
N LYS A 403 43.77 1.67 -12.85
CA LYS A 403 43.85 1.30 -14.29
C LYS A 403 43.05 0.04 -14.65
N THR A 404 42.58 -0.71 -13.65
CA THR A 404 41.75 -1.91 -13.83
C THR A 404 40.24 -1.63 -13.78
N LEU A 405 39.81 -0.41 -13.44
CA LEU A 405 38.38 -0.05 -13.45
C LEU A 405 37.89 0.10 -14.88
N ASP A 406 36.88 -0.68 -15.28
CA ASP A 406 36.13 -0.40 -16.51
C ASP A 406 35.26 0.86 -16.26
N PRO A 407 35.33 1.90 -17.11
CA PRO A 407 34.40 3.04 -17.04
C PRO A 407 32.92 2.62 -17.03
N LYS A 408 32.59 1.46 -17.61
CA LYS A 408 31.26 0.87 -17.57
C LYS A 408 30.86 0.41 -16.16
N ASP A 409 31.77 -0.18 -15.37
CA ASP A 409 31.46 -0.60 -14.00
C ASP A 409 31.12 0.61 -13.11
N LEU A 410 31.80 1.75 -13.34
CA LEU A 410 31.47 3.00 -12.67
C LEU A 410 30.11 3.55 -13.12
N LEU A 411 29.80 3.50 -14.42
CA LEU A 411 28.48 3.89 -14.94
C LEU A 411 27.36 3.01 -14.38
N ASP A 412 27.56 1.70 -14.35
CA ASP A 412 26.61 0.72 -13.81
C ASP A 412 26.41 0.95 -12.30
N ALA A 413 27.47 1.24 -11.53
CA ALA A 413 27.37 1.63 -10.13
C ALA A 413 26.58 2.95 -9.94
N LYS A 414 26.83 3.99 -10.75
CA LYS A 414 26.06 5.24 -10.69
C LYS A 414 24.58 5.03 -11.02
N GLN A 415 24.24 4.17 -11.97
CA GLN A 415 22.85 3.79 -12.27
C GLN A 415 22.19 3.07 -11.08
N ASP A 416 22.90 2.13 -10.45
CA ASP A 416 22.39 1.44 -9.27
C ASP A 416 22.15 2.40 -8.10
N ILE A 417 23.05 3.37 -7.86
CA ILE A 417 22.88 4.42 -6.83
C ILE A 417 21.64 5.27 -7.12
N VAL A 418 21.42 5.70 -8.37
CA VAL A 418 20.22 6.45 -8.77
C VAL A 418 18.96 5.65 -8.43
N LEU A 419 18.90 4.38 -8.84
CA LEU A 419 17.74 3.52 -8.57
C LEU A 419 17.52 3.33 -7.06
N GLU A 420 18.57 3.05 -6.29
CA GLU A 420 18.46 2.85 -4.84
C GLU A 420 17.87 4.07 -4.11
N HIS A 421 18.16 5.28 -4.63
CA HIS A 421 17.73 6.56 -4.06
C HIS A 421 16.39 7.08 -4.60
N THR A 422 15.83 6.52 -5.67
CA THR A 422 14.66 7.10 -6.36
C THR A 422 13.58 6.11 -6.79
N TYR A 423 13.94 4.85 -6.98
CA TYR A 423 13.02 3.83 -7.49
C TYR A 423 11.96 3.47 -6.42
N PRO A 424 10.70 3.17 -6.82
CA PRO A 424 9.64 2.73 -5.91
C PRO A 424 10.03 1.59 -4.97
N ARG A 425 9.77 1.77 -3.68
CA ARG A 425 9.92 0.75 -2.63
C ARG A 425 8.52 0.23 -2.31
N LEU A 426 8.29 -1.06 -2.58
CA LEU A 426 6.96 -1.69 -2.48
C LEU A 426 6.83 -2.44 -1.16
N ASP A 427 5.68 -2.35 -0.50
CA ASP A 427 5.25 -3.45 0.37
C ASP A 427 4.85 -4.64 -0.52
N ALA A 428 5.81 -5.54 -0.73
CA ALA A 428 5.63 -6.71 -1.55
C ALA A 428 4.54 -7.66 -1.01
N ALA A 429 4.34 -7.73 0.33
CA ALA A 429 3.38 -8.64 0.93
C ALA A 429 1.92 -8.27 0.58
N VAL A 430 1.63 -6.97 0.47
CA VAL A 430 0.33 -6.41 0.01
C VAL A 430 -0.02 -6.88 -1.41
N SER A 431 1.01 -7.03 -2.24
CA SER A 431 0.87 -7.30 -3.68
C SER A 431 0.75 -8.79 -4.01
N GLN A 432 1.41 -9.64 -3.22
CA GLN A 432 1.65 -11.06 -3.55
C GLN A 432 0.50 -12.03 -3.28
N LYS A 433 -0.34 -11.79 -2.26
CA LYS A 433 -1.40 -12.73 -1.85
C LYS A 433 -2.80 -12.21 -2.20
N LEU A 434 -3.63 -13.07 -2.79
CA LEU A 434 -5.00 -12.74 -3.21
C LEU A 434 -5.90 -12.39 -2.00
N ASN A 435 -5.62 -12.95 -0.82
CA ASN A 435 -6.39 -12.70 0.42
C ASN A 435 -5.98 -11.44 1.21
N HIS A 436 -5.05 -10.62 0.71
CA HIS A 436 -4.60 -9.44 1.43
C HIS A 436 -5.69 -8.34 1.49
N LEU A 437 -5.93 -7.78 2.68
CA LEU A 437 -6.86 -6.67 2.93
C LEU A 437 -6.15 -5.33 2.76
N LEU A 438 -6.73 -4.41 1.99
CA LEU A 438 -6.17 -3.05 1.86
C LEU A 438 -7.22 -1.97 2.16
N LYS A 439 -6.79 -0.89 2.82
CA LYS A 439 -7.64 0.23 3.24
C LYS A 439 -8.41 0.83 2.07
N SER A 440 -9.73 0.93 2.24
CA SER A 440 -10.67 1.42 1.24
C SER A 440 -10.38 2.87 0.81
N PRO A 441 -10.55 3.22 -0.47
CA PRO A 441 -10.72 4.60 -0.90
C PRO A 441 -11.84 5.31 -0.11
N PHE A 442 -11.74 6.64 -0.01
CA PHE A 442 -12.68 7.53 0.67
C PHE A 442 -12.92 7.28 2.16
N VAL A 443 -12.17 6.41 2.85
CA VAL A 443 -12.23 6.38 4.32
C VAL A 443 -11.49 7.57 4.93
N VAL A 444 -11.87 7.94 6.15
CA VAL A 444 -11.12 8.92 6.95
C VAL A 444 -9.93 8.22 7.60
N HIS A 445 -8.76 8.83 7.56
CA HIS A 445 -7.60 8.34 8.29
C HIS A 445 -7.65 8.82 9.76
N PRO A 446 -7.75 7.93 10.76
CA PRO A 446 -8.09 8.31 12.13
C PRO A 446 -7.05 9.23 12.79
N GLY A 447 -5.77 9.07 12.46
CA GLY A 447 -4.69 9.89 13.03
C GLY A 447 -4.43 11.23 12.32
N THR A 448 -5.19 11.59 11.28
CA THR A 448 -5.00 12.86 10.54
C THR A 448 -6.30 13.58 10.18
N GLY A 449 -7.46 12.89 10.19
CA GLY A 449 -8.73 13.43 9.73
C GLY A 449 -8.86 13.56 8.21
N ASN A 450 -7.78 13.34 7.45
CA ASN A 450 -7.75 13.37 5.99
C ASN A 450 -8.61 12.26 5.39
N ILE A 451 -9.23 12.53 4.25
CA ILE A 451 -9.94 11.53 3.45
C ILE A 451 -8.97 10.84 2.50
N CYS A 452 -9.08 9.52 2.35
CA CYS A 452 -8.24 8.72 1.45
C CYS A 452 -8.70 8.90 -0.01
N VAL A 453 -8.43 10.07 -0.58
CA VAL A 453 -8.90 10.47 -1.91
C VAL A 453 -8.09 9.83 -3.05
N PRO A 454 -8.72 9.54 -4.21
CA PRO A 454 -8.02 9.25 -5.46
C PRO A 454 -7.06 10.36 -5.89
N ILE A 455 -6.02 9.97 -6.62
CA ILE A 455 -5.02 10.86 -7.20
C ILE A 455 -5.23 10.90 -8.72
N ASP A 456 -5.43 12.10 -9.26
CA ASP A 456 -5.51 12.32 -10.71
C ASP A 456 -4.12 12.35 -11.32
N LEU A 457 -3.85 11.40 -12.22
CA LEU A 457 -2.56 11.26 -12.89
C LEU A 457 -2.30 12.36 -13.92
N ALA A 458 -3.34 12.96 -14.50
CA ALA A 458 -3.19 14.08 -15.44
C ALA A 458 -2.57 15.32 -14.76
N HIS A 459 -2.77 15.45 -13.45
CA HIS A 459 -2.30 16.55 -12.63
C HIS A 459 -1.40 16.09 -11.46
N LEU A 460 -0.71 14.95 -11.61
CA LEU A 460 0.04 14.28 -10.54
C LEU A 460 1.01 15.19 -9.76
N GLU A 461 1.71 16.09 -10.46
CA GLU A 461 2.67 17.03 -9.86
C GLU A 461 2.03 18.10 -8.98
N ALA A 462 0.73 18.36 -9.15
CA ALA A 462 -0.04 19.32 -8.39
C ALA A 462 -0.70 18.72 -7.13
N PHE A 463 -0.65 17.39 -6.96
CA PHE A 463 -1.23 16.74 -5.78
C PHE A 463 -0.39 17.05 -4.53
N ASP A 464 -0.98 17.79 -3.58
CA ASP A 464 -0.39 18.06 -2.27
C ASP A 464 -1.18 17.32 -1.17
N PRO A 465 -0.59 16.31 -0.50
CA PRO A 465 -1.24 15.56 0.57
C PRO A 465 -1.64 16.42 1.79
N ARG A 466 -1.12 17.65 1.90
CA ARG A 466 -1.46 18.61 2.96
C ARG A 466 -2.74 19.41 2.69
N ASN A 467 -3.19 19.43 1.43
CA ASN A 467 -4.38 20.18 0.99
C ASN A 467 -5.57 19.24 0.72
N VAL A 468 -5.44 17.95 1.02
CA VAL A 468 -6.51 16.96 0.91
C VAL A 468 -7.62 17.27 1.93
N PRO A 469 -8.91 17.18 1.56
CA PRO A 469 -10.00 17.46 2.49
C PRO A 469 -9.98 16.58 3.74
N THR A 470 -10.30 17.19 4.87
CA THR A 470 -10.52 16.55 6.17
C THR A 470 -12.01 16.50 6.52
N LEU A 471 -12.37 15.71 7.55
CA LEU A 471 -13.72 15.74 8.11
C LEU A 471 -14.22 17.15 8.47
N GLN A 472 -13.38 17.97 9.10
CA GLN A 472 -13.77 19.31 9.54
C GLN A 472 -14.03 20.22 8.34
N THR A 473 -13.09 20.26 7.39
CA THR A 473 -13.21 21.11 6.19
C THR A 473 -14.46 20.79 5.36
N LEU A 474 -14.94 19.54 5.33
CA LEU A 474 -16.19 19.21 4.63
C LEU A 474 -17.46 19.73 5.32
N VAL A 475 -17.43 19.94 6.64
CA VAL A 475 -18.52 20.60 7.36
C VAL A 475 -18.44 22.10 7.11
N ASP A 476 -17.25 22.69 7.22
CA ASP A 476 -17.01 24.11 6.95
C ASP A 476 -17.44 24.49 5.51
N ASP A 477 -17.12 23.64 4.52
CA ASP A 477 -17.54 23.78 3.11
C ASP A 477 -19.07 23.87 2.95
N ILE A 478 -19.83 23.05 3.70
CA ILE A 478 -21.30 23.06 3.65
C ILE A 478 -21.88 24.34 4.22
N ASP A 479 -21.33 24.83 5.33
CA ASP A 479 -21.80 26.05 5.99
C ASP A 479 -21.49 27.29 5.14
N VAL A 480 -20.32 27.32 4.50
CA VAL A 480 -19.96 28.33 3.49
C VAL A 480 -20.93 28.29 2.31
N TRP A 481 -21.14 27.11 1.71
CA TRP A 481 -22.05 26.97 0.57
C TRP A 481 -23.49 27.37 0.91
N ALA A 482 -23.98 27.04 2.11
CA ALA A 482 -25.31 27.44 2.57
C ALA A 482 -25.42 28.97 2.73
N GLY A 483 -24.36 29.62 3.24
CA GLY A 483 -24.26 31.09 3.32
C GLY A 483 -24.26 31.75 1.94
N GLU A 484 -23.48 31.23 0.99
CA GLU A 484 -23.45 31.71 -0.40
C GLU A 484 -24.80 31.54 -1.10
N ALA A 485 -25.45 30.37 -0.95
CA ALA A 485 -26.77 30.11 -1.50
C ALA A 485 -27.84 31.05 -0.91
N ALA A 486 -27.80 31.32 0.39
CA ALA A 486 -28.70 32.28 1.04
C ALA A 486 -28.46 33.72 0.56
N ALA A 487 -27.20 34.13 0.40
CA ALA A 487 -26.85 35.44 -0.16
C ALA A 487 -27.29 35.60 -1.61
N ALA A 488 -27.09 34.58 -2.44
CA ALA A 488 -27.55 34.55 -3.83
C ALA A 488 -29.08 34.60 -3.94
N ALA A 489 -29.80 33.85 -3.08
CA ALA A 489 -31.26 33.91 -3.02
C ALA A 489 -31.78 35.29 -2.57
N ALA A 490 -31.13 35.93 -1.60
CA ALA A 490 -31.46 37.30 -1.17
C ALA A 490 -31.21 38.33 -2.29
N ALA A 491 -30.10 38.19 -3.03
CA ALA A 491 -29.80 39.05 -4.18
C ALA A 491 -30.80 38.85 -5.34
N ALA A 492 -31.19 37.61 -5.64
CA ALA A 492 -32.21 37.31 -6.64
C ALA A 492 -33.60 37.84 -6.24
N ALA A 493 -33.99 37.70 -4.97
CA ALA A 493 -35.23 38.26 -4.44
C ALA A 493 -35.27 39.81 -4.51
N ALA A 494 -34.11 40.47 -4.42
CA ALA A 494 -33.99 41.92 -4.62
C ALA A 494 -34.01 42.37 -6.09
N ALA A 495 -33.80 41.44 -7.04
CA ALA A 495 -33.68 41.73 -8.48
C ALA A 495 -34.97 41.51 -9.30
N ALA A 496 -35.97 40.84 -8.71
CA ALA A 496 -37.35 40.74 -9.21
C ALA A 496 -37.53 40.49 -10.73
N ASP A 497 -37.30 39.26 -11.18
CA ASP A 497 -38.16 38.67 -12.22
C ASP A 497 -38.47 37.21 -11.89
N HIS A 498 -39.67 36.75 -12.24
CA HIS A 498 -40.37 35.73 -11.49
C HIS A 498 -40.44 34.37 -12.21
N ASP A 499 -39.29 33.71 -12.43
CA ASP A 499 -39.27 32.30 -12.83
C ASP A 499 -38.04 31.57 -12.26
N SER A 500 -38.23 30.87 -11.13
CA SER A 500 -37.17 30.08 -10.48
C SER A 500 -37.26 28.63 -10.95
N PRO A 501 -36.29 28.11 -11.75
CA PRO A 501 -36.29 26.71 -12.13
C PRO A 501 -36.14 25.82 -10.90
N GLU A 502 -36.87 24.71 -10.87
CA GLU A 502 -36.80 23.73 -9.77
C GLU A 502 -35.35 23.32 -9.50
N ALA A 503 -34.86 23.63 -8.29
CA ALA A 503 -33.49 23.33 -7.90
C ALA A 503 -33.26 21.82 -7.91
N LYS A 504 -32.48 21.33 -8.88
CA LYS A 504 -32.04 19.93 -8.92
C LYS A 504 -31.43 19.56 -7.57
N HIS A 505 -31.79 18.38 -7.05
CA HIS A 505 -31.25 17.89 -5.79
C HIS A 505 -29.75 17.58 -5.90
N VAL A 506 -28.92 18.60 -5.63
CA VAL A 506 -27.45 18.53 -5.55
C VAL A 506 -27.06 17.72 -4.32
N GLN A 507 -26.26 16.66 -4.49
CA GLN A 507 -25.79 15.84 -3.38
C GLN A 507 -24.81 16.65 -2.51
N ASP A 508 -24.74 16.39 -1.20
CA ASP A 508 -23.96 17.24 -0.30
C ASP A 508 -22.46 17.26 -0.62
N TRP A 509 -21.87 16.15 -1.09
CA TRP A 509 -20.48 16.14 -1.54
C TRP A 509 -20.23 16.97 -2.82
N GLU A 510 -21.26 17.29 -3.62
CA GLU A 510 -21.12 18.16 -4.82
C GLU A 510 -20.99 19.65 -4.45
N LYS A 511 -21.11 19.97 -3.15
CA LYS A 511 -21.02 21.32 -2.56
C LYS A 511 -19.69 21.54 -1.82
N THR A 512 -18.82 20.53 -1.75
CA THR A 512 -17.59 20.56 -0.93
C THR A 512 -16.33 20.31 -1.76
N SER A 513 -15.18 20.56 -1.14
CA SER A 513 -13.84 20.25 -1.65
C SER A 513 -13.62 18.75 -1.97
N LEU A 514 -14.53 17.85 -1.56
CA LEU A 514 -14.50 16.44 -1.95
C LEU A 514 -14.96 16.19 -3.40
N LYS A 515 -15.73 17.12 -3.98
CA LYS A 515 -16.31 17.02 -5.33
C LYS A 515 -15.35 16.54 -6.43
N PRO A 516 -14.20 17.20 -6.71
CA PRO A 516 -13.33 16.80 -7.82
C PRO A 516 -12.84 15.35 -7.70
N TYR A 517 -12.59 14.88 -6.47
CA TYR A 517 -12.15 13.51 -6.21
C TYR A 517 -13.25 12.47 -6.49
N ILE A 518 -14.51 12.79 -6.17
CA ILE A 518 -15.66 11.92 -6.50
C ILE A 518 -15.99 11.98 -7.99
N GLU A 519 -15.85 13.13 -8.66
CA GLU A 519 -16.05 13.25 -10.11
C GLU A 519 -14.98 12.48 -10.91
N TYR A 520 -13.73 12.52 -10.47
CA TYR A 520 -12.65 11.66 -11.01
C TYR A 520 -12.97 10.18 -10.79
N PHE A 521 -13.32 9.77 -9.56
CA PHE A 521 -13.67 8.37 -9.26
C PHE A 521 -14.89 7.88 -10.04
N ARG A 522 -15.94 8.70 -10.16
CA ARG A 522 -17.11 8.42 -11.00
C ARG A 522 -16.70 8.15 -12.45
N SER A 523 -15.78 8.95 -12.98
CA SER A 523 -15.29 8.81 -14.36
C SER A 523 -14.52 7.50 -14.53
N PHE A 524 -13.60 7.19 -13.60
CA PHE A 524 -12.89 5.91 -13.53
C PHE A 524 -13.85 4.70 -13.49
N VAL A 525 -14.82 4.70 -12.57
CA VAL A 525 -15.80 3.62 -12.42
C VAL A 525 -16.72 3.49 -13.64
N THR A 526 -17.03 4.60 -14.32
CA THR A 526 -17.80 4.58 -15.57
C THR A 526 -17.00 3.92 -16.71
N GLY A 527 -15.69 4.17 -16.79
CA GLY A 527 -14.78 3.48 -17.71
C GLY A 527 -14.71 1.97 -17.43
N LEU A 528 -14.40 1.58 -16.19
CA LEU A 528 -14.36 0.18 -15.77
C LEU A 528 -15.67 -0.57 -16.11
N MET A 529 -16.83 0.01 -15.78
CA MET A 529 -18.13 -0.59 -16.10
C MET A 529 -18.45 -0.64 -17.61
N LYS A 530 -17.85 0.22 -18.44
CA LYS A 530 -17.99 0.13 -19.90
C LYS A 530 -17.29 -1.14 -20.39
N ASP A 531 -16.03 -1.31 -20.02
CA ASP A 531 -15.19 -2.36 -20.59
C ASP A 531 -15.58 -3.74 -20.02
N GLU A 532 -16.04 -3.81 -18.75
CA GLU A 532 -16.73 -4.98 -18.18
C GLU A 532 -17.97 -5.43 -18.98
N ARG A 533 -18.73 -4.50 -19.58
CA ARG A 533 -19.87 -4.84 -20.44
C ARG A 533 -19.43 -5.29 -21.84
N GLU A 534 -18.35 -4.72 -22.37
CA GLU A 534 -17.78 -5.14 -23.65
C GLU A 534 -17.24 -6.57 -23.58
N ILE A 535 -16.49 -6.90 -22.51
CA ILE A 535 -16.01 -8.27 -22.22
C ILE A 535 -17.17 -9.27 -22.09
N LYS A 536 -18.25 -8.91 -21.36
CA LYS A 536 -19.43 -9.79 -21.20
C LYS A 536 -20.13 -10.04 -22.54
N ARG A 537 -20.30 -9.00 -23.36
CA ARG A 537 -20.88 -9.11 -24.71
C ARG A 537 -20.05 -10.00 -25.62
N GLU A 538 -18.72 -9.88 -25.59
CA GLU A 538 -17.81 -10.69 -26.40
C GLU A 538 -17.87 -12.18 -26.00
N ALA A 539 -17.89 -12.48 -24.71
CA ALA A 539 -18.08 -13.84 -24.20
C ALA A 539 -19.43 -14.44 -24.64
N GLU A 540 -20.53 -13.68 -24.58
CA GLU A 540 -21.84 -14.13 -25.07
C GLU A 540 -21.84 -14.42 -26.58
N VAL A 541 -21.13 -13.61 -27.38
CA VAL A 541 -21.00 -13.81 -28.83
C VAL A 541 -20.15 -15.05 -29.15
N ALA A 542 -19.07 -15.28 -28.40
CA ALA A 542 -18.24 -16.48 -28.54
C ALA A 542 -19.07 -17.77 -28.29
N VAL A 543 -19.79 -17.84 -27.17
CA VAL A 543 -20.64 -19.00 -26.82
C VAL A 543 -21.74 -19.23 -27.86
N LYS A 544 -22.35 -18.16 -28.41
CA LYS A 544 -23.34 -18.29 -29.50
C LYS A 544 -22.72 -18.83 -30.79
N ARG A 545 -21.49 -18.42 -31.11
CA ARG A 545 -20.75 -18.90 -32.30
C ARG A 545 -20.32 -20.37 -32.16
N GLU A 546 -19.97 -20.81 -30.96
CA GLU A 546 -19.63 -22.21 -30.69
C GLU A 546 -20.87 -23.11 -30.87
N ARG A 547 -21.98 -22.79 -30.22
CA ARG A 547 -23.25 -23.54 -30.36
C ARG A 547 -23.73 -23.61 -31.81
N GLY A 548 -23.75 -22.48 -32.51
CA GLY A 548 -24.12 -22.45 -33.94
C GLY A 548 -23.16 -23.21 -34.87
N ARG A 549 -21.98 -23.63 -34.39
CA ARG A 549 -21.06 -24.50 -35.12
C ARG A 549 -21.26 -25.98 -34.79
N GLU A 550 -21.69 -26.30 -33.57
CA GLU A 550 -22.12 -27.65 -33.18
C GLU A 550 -23.43 -28.03 -33.88
N ASP A 551 -24.42 -27.13 -33.89
CA ASP A 551 -25.70 -27.32 -34.58
C ASP A 551 -25.54 -27.43 -36.11
N GLY A 552 -24.52 -26.77 -36.68
CA GLY A 552 -24.25 -26.75 -38.12
C GLY A 552 -23.50 -27.98 -38.67
N ASN A 553 -23.14 -28.95 -37.84
CA ASN A 553 -22.39 -30.14 -38.24
C ASN A 553 -23.25 -31.44 -38.22
N GLY A 554 -24.58 -31.28 -38.19
CA GLY A 554 -25.56 -32.37 -38.11
C GLY A 554 -26.32 -32.69 -39.41
N GLU A 555 -26.18 -31.87 -40.47
CA GLU A 555 -26.89 -32.03 -41.74
C GLU A 555 -25.95 -31.97 -42.97
N GLU A 556 -25.01 -32.91 -43.08
CA GLU A 556 -24.41 -33.26 -44.38
C GLU A 556 -23.97 -34.73 -44.38
N GLY A 557 -24.95 -35.62 -44.59
CA GLY A 557 -24.76 -37.08 -44.48
C GLY A 557 -25.80 -37.85 -45.27
N GLY A 558 -25.72 -37.78 -46.61
CA GLY A 558 -26.58 -38.54 -47.51
C GLY A 558 -26.41 -38.13 -48.97
N ASP A 559 -25.90 -39.07 -49.77
CA ASP A 559 -25.94 -39.12 -51.24
C ASP A 559 -24.91 -38.29 -52.04
N ASN A 560 -23.74 -38.91 -52.25
CA ASN A 560 -23.12 -38.87 -53.58
C ASN A 560 -22.33 -40.16 -53.87
N GLU A 561 -22.89 -41.05 -54.70
CA GLU A 561 -22.18 -42.23 -55.22
C GLU A 561 -21.31 -41.86 -56.43
N GLY A 562 -20.13 -42.48 -56.54
CA GLY A 562 -19.45 -42.70 -57.83
C GLY A 562 -18.45 -41.63 -58.27
N GLY A 563 -17.16 -41.97 -58.26
CA GLY A 563 -16.11 -41.10 -58.80
C GLY A 563 -14.69 -41.50 -58.42
N VAL A 564 -14.30 -42.75 -58.66
CA VAL A 564 -12.87 -43.14 -58.57
C VAL A 564 -12.18 -42.68 -59.84
N GLU A 565 -11.41 -41.60 -59.78
CA GLU A 565 -10.39 -41.34 -60.80
C GLU A 565 -9.08 -40.87 -60.16
N SER A 566 -8.00 -41.57 -60.54
CA SER A 566 -6.63 -41.33 -60.14
C SER A 566 -6.08 -40.02 -60.69
N LEU A 567 -5.13 -39.39 -59.98
CA LEU A 567 -3.79 -39.10 -60.54
C LEU A 567 -2.81 -38.58 -59.47
N GLU A 568 -1.54 -38.88 -59.70
CA GLU A 568 -0.38 -38.34 -58.99
C GLU A 568 -0.11 -36.90 -59.42
N PHE A 569 0.31 -36.02 -58.51
CA PHE A 569 1.56 -35.22 -58.60
C PHE A 569 1.87 -34.48 -57.30
#